data_AF-A0A8T5IE45-F1
#
_entry.id   AF-A0A8T5IE45-F1
#
_cell.length_a   1.000
_cell.length_b   1.000
_cell.length_c   1.000
_cell.angle_alpha   90.00
_cell.angle_beta   90.00
_cell.angle_gamma   90.00
#
_symmetry.space_group_name_H-M   'P 1'
#
loop_
_entity.id
_entity.type
_entity.pdbx_description
1 polymer ?
#
loop_
_entity_poly.entity_id
_entity_poly.type
_entity_poly.pdbx_seq_one_letter_code
_entity_poly.pdbx_strand_id
1 'polypeptide(L)'
;MEGRRHVGFIVVAAMIMLSSVPFVSADNDIASSAIMLDGQTANGNVDYGGDRTDWWKIYAITGDIVEVSVSTSMSNPAIWCPGDGYTGKVKLTDENGSTLAGDNTIDDSSSSTVLSTPMASSGWIYLRIKSDDSWCNDGIDYSLTPSIDKYNRDTDGDGFVDNEDDCDEVSGTSTNDRLGCLDTDYDGYSNPDSTWLPHPNGAADAFENEATQWHDSDRDGFGNELDGFEGDHCIDQKGYSNRDRFGCLDSDIDGWSDPDPLGLNSSEAWFAHPNGSGDAFPIDSTQWNDTDADGFGDNWGDADWDQWRLPQNHSEEDNGSGEIPPWNQSDNSSNFIQFGEWVDNATQPDFCPSIAGNSTEDRFGCID
;
A
#
# COMPACT_ATOMS: atom_id res chain seq x y z
N MET A 1 0.53 -49.03 -55.59
CA MET A 1 -0.75 -48.50 -55.06
C MET A 1 -0.41 -47.27 -54.24
N GLU A 2 0.16 -46.22 -54.83
CA GLU A 2 -0.50 -45.22 -55.66
C GLU A 2 -1.67 -44.54 -54.93
N GLY A 3 -1.45 -43.29 -54.56
CA GLY A 3 -2.39 -42.44 -53.84
C GLY A 3 -1.92 -41.00 -53.83
N ARG A 4 -1.80 -40.38 -55.02
CA ARG A 4 -1.65 -38.93 -55.19
C ARG A 4 -2.87 -38.23 -54.58
N ARG A 5 -2.66 -37.29 -53.66
CA ARG A 5 -3.66 -36.27 -53.32
C ARG A 5 -3.09 -34.90 -53.65
N HIS A 6 -3.69 -34.28 -54.67
CA HIS A 6 -3.53 -32.86 -54.96
C HIS A 6 -4.22 -32.06 -53.86
N VAL A 7 -3.53 -31.07 -53.30
CA VAL A 7 -4.14 -30.00 -52.52
C VAL A 7 -3.84 -28.71 -53.28
N GLY A 8 -4.89 -28.10 -53.81
CA GLY A 8 -4.83 -26.88 -54.60
C GLY A 8 -4.45 -25.68 -53.74
N PHE A 9 -3.65 -24.78 -54.32
CA PHE A 9 -3.43 -23.45 -53.80
C PHE A 9 -4.75 -22.66 -53.86
N ILE A 10 -5.35 -22.40 -52.69
CA ILE A 10 -6.41 -21.42 -52.54
C ILE A 10 -5.72 -20.06 -52.40
N VAL A 11 -5.80 -19.24 -53.44
CA VAL A 11 -5.49 -17.81 -53.36
C VAL A 11 -6.62 -17.19 -52.55
N VAL A 12 -6.38 -16.92 -51.26
CA VAL A 12 -7.26 -16.10 -50.44
C VAL A 12 -7.07 -14.65 -50.88
N ALA A 13 -7.97 -14.16 -51.72
CA ALA A 13 -8.09 -12.74 -51.96
C ALA A 13 -8.60 -12.10 -50.66
N ALA A 14 -7.70 -11.45 -49.92
CA ALA A 14 -8.06 -10.60 -48.79
C ALA A 14 -8.83 -9.39 -49.35
N MET A 15 -10.16 -9.46 -49.33
CA MET A 15 -11.00 -8.28 -49.42
C MET A 15 -10.68 -7.44 -48.19
N ILE A 16 -10.00 -6.32 -48.40
CA ILE A 16 -9.90 -5.25 -47.43
C ILE A 16 -11.34 -4.79 -47.19
N MET A 17 -11.95 -5.31 -46.13
CA MET A 17 -13.13 -4.72 -45.51
C MET A 17 -12.66 -3.36 -45.01
N LEU A 18 -12.88 -2.33 -45.83
CA LEU A 18 -12.86 -0.95 -45.38
C LEU A 18 -13.93 -0.89 -44.29
N SER A 19 -13.52 -1.00 -43.03
CA SER A 19 -14.38 -0.73 -41.89
C SER A 19 -14.87 0.70 -42.07
N SER A 20 -16.11 0.86 -42.52
CA SER A 20 -16.81 2.13 -42.44
C SER A 20 -17.01 2.43 -40.97
N VAL A 21 -16.02 3.10 -40.39
CA VAL A 21 -16.15 3.73 -39.08
C VAL A 21 -17.39 4.61 -39.19
N PRO A 22 -18.40 4.45 -38.31
CA PRO A 22 -19.57 5.33 -38.35
C PRO A 22 -19.06 6.76 -38.22
N PHE A 23 -19.53 7.65 -39.10
CA PHE A 23 -19.30 9.07 -38.94
C PHE A 23 -19.94 9.49 -37.62
N VAL A 24 -19.10 9.86 -36.65
CA VAL A 24 -19.58 10.49 -35.42
C VAL A 24 -20.01 11.89 -35.81
N SER A 25 -21.29 12.21 -35.65
CA SER A 25 -21.82 13.55 -35.87
C SER A 25 -21.88 14.29 -34.55
N ALA A 26 -21.59 15.58 -34.57
CA ALA A 26 -21.92 16.46 -33.46
C ALA A 26 -23.42 16.39 -33.15
N ASP A 27 -23.79 16.77 -31.93
CA ASP A 27 -25.17 16.89 -31.48
C ASP A 27 -25.42 18.28 -30.87
N ASN A 28 -26.64 18.76 -31.02
CA ASN A 28 -27.11 20.06 -30.59
C ASN A 28 -27.34 20.12 -29.07
N ASP A 29 -27.39 18.95 -28.41
CA ASP A 29 -27.52 18.81 -26.98
C ASP A 29 -26.23 18.29 -26.33
N ILE A 30 -25.86 18.92 -25.21
CA ILE A 30 -24.70 18.51 -24.41
C ILE A 30 -24.87 17.06 -23.89
N ALA A 31 -26.10 16.64 -23.60
CA ALA A 31 -26.40 15.32 -23.04
C ALA A 31 -26.12 14.16 -24.02
N SER A 32 -26.32 14.40 -25.32
CA SER A 32 -26.07 13.42 -26.39
C SER A 32 -24.83 13.74 -27.22
N SER A 33 -24.00 14.69 -26.76
CA SER A 33 -22.76 15.09 -27.40
C SER A 33 -21.84 13.92 -27.75
N ALA A 34 -21.26 14.03 -28.94
CA ALA A 34 -20.36 13.04 -29.50
C ALA A 34 -18.99 13.03 -28.82
N ILE A 35 -18.39 11.85 -28.74
CA ILE A 35 -17.05 11.68 -28.14
C ILE A 35 -15.99 12.04 -29.18
N MET A 36 -15.06 12.92 -28.81
CA MET A 36 -13.80 13.11 -29.52
C MET A 36 -12.71 12.27 -28.85
N LEU A 37 -11.92 11.57 -29.67
CA LEU A 37 -10.79 10.75 -29.23
C LEU A 37 -9.48 11.49 -29.48
N ASP A 38 -8.52 11.29 -28.59
CA ASP A 38 -7.18 11.86 -28.67
C ASP A 38 -6.53 11.66 -30.06
N GLY A 39 -6.09 12.76 -30.68
CA GLY A 39 -5.49 12.81 -32.01
C GLY A 39 -6.44 12.57 -33.19
N GLN A 40 -7.73 12.30 -32.96
CA GLN A 40 -8.70 12.05 -34.03
C GLN A 40 -9.45 13.32 -34.41
N THR A 41 -9.30 13.75 -35.67
CA THR A 41 -10.02 14.92 -36.16
C THR A 41 -11.52 14.63 -36.34
N ALA A 42 -12.34 15.38 -35.62
CA ALA A 42 -13.78 15.47 -35.83
C ALA A 42 -14.10 16.65 -36.76
N ASN A 43 -15.09 16.49 -37.63
CA ASN A 43 -15.54 17.55 -38.54
C ASN A 43 -17.04 17.75 -38.40
N GLY A 44 -17.51 18.96 -38.65
CA GLY A 44 -18.93 19.28 -38.64
C GLY A 44 -19.22 20.64 -39.24
N ASN A 45 -20.47 21.08 -39.11
CA ASN A 45 -20.95 22.35 -39.62
C ASN A 45 -21.97 22.94 -38.65
N VAL A 46 -21.85 24.23 -38.34
CA VAL A 46 -22.91 24.99 -37.65
C VAL A 46 -23.39 26.13 -38.51
N ASP A 47 -24.69 26.45 -38.42
CA ASP A 47 -25.38 27.49 -39.16
C ASP A 47 -26.46 28.12 -38.27
N TYR A 48 -26.50 29.45 -38.22
CA TYR A 48 -27.47 30.15 -37.37
C TYR A 48 -28.92 29.92 -37.83
N GLY A 49 -29.14 29.83 -39.16
CA GLY A 49 -30.44 29.55 -39.76
C GLY A 49 -30.97 28.12 -39.55
N GLY A 50 -30.13 27.21 -39.04
CA GLY A 50 -30.47 25.81 -38.84
C GLY A 50 -29.78 25.22 -37.61
N ASP A 51 -28.61 24.61 -37.83
CA ASP A 51 -27.86 23.92 -36.79
C ASP A 51 -26.93 24.87 -36.02
N ARG A 52 -27.48 25.60 -35.05
CA ARG A 52 -26.77 26.75 -34.47
C ARG A 52 -25.60 26.38 -33.57
N THR A 53 -25.59 25.21 -32.96
CA THR A 53 -24.63 24.88 -31.90
C THR A 53 -24.39 23.40 -31.88
N ASP A 54 -23.10 23.05 -31.89
CA ASP A 54 -22.63 21.68 -31.81
C ASP A 54 -21.86 21.47 -30.51
N TRP A 55 -22.07 20.30 -29.92
CA TRP A 55 -21.40 19.84 -28.73
C TRP A 55 -20.61 18.56 -28.97
N TRP A 56 -19.41 18.56 -28.42
CA TRP A 56 -18.50 17.43 -28.38
C TRP A 56 -18.01 17.23 -26.94
N LYS A 57 -17.62 16.01 -26.58
CA LYS A 57 -17.05 15.72 -25.27
C LYS A 57 -15.75 14.93 -25.37
N ILE A 58 -14.84 15.20 -24.44
CA ILE A 58 -13.53 14.55 -24.31
C ILE A 58 -13.45 14.05 -22.87
N TYR A 59 -13.07 12.78 -22.69
CA TYR A 59 -12.74 12.26 -21.37
C TYR A 59 -11.26 12.46 -21.13
N ALA A 60 -10.93 13.03 -19.97
CA ALA A 60 -9.55 13.22 -19.57
C ALA A 60 -9.40 12.92 -18.07
N ILE A 61 -8.20 12.54 -17.69
CA ILE A 61 -7.83 12.06 -16.36
C ILE A 61 -7.18 13.22 -15.59
N THR A 62 -7.18 13.16 -14.26
CA THR A 62 -6.45 14.11 -13.41
C THR A 62 -5.02 14.31 -13.91
N GLY A 63 -4.59 15.57 -13.99
CA GLY A 63 -3.25 15.94 -14.43
C GLY A 63 -3.04 15.99 -15.96
N ASP A 64 -3.96 15.43 -16.76
CA ASP A 64 -3.94 15.62 -18.22
C ASP A 64 -4.04 17.11 -18.58
N ILE A 65 -3.39 17.52 -19.68
CA ILE A 65 -3.65 18.81 -20.34
C ILE A 65 -4.38 18.52 -21.63
N VAL A 66 -5.62 18.98 -21.73
CA VAL A 66 -6.43 18.82 -22.95
C VAL A 66 -6.27 20.04 -23.82
N GLU A 67 -5.74 19.84 -25.01
CA GLU A 67 -5.68 20.83 -26.07
C GLU A 67 -6.63 20.47 -27.21
N VAL A 68 -7.32 21.46 -27.78
CA VAL A 68 -8.12 21.26 -28.99
C VAL A 68 -7.72 22.28 -30.03
N SER A 69 -7.14 21.79 -31.12
CA SER A 69 -6.90 22.57 -32.33
C SER A 69 -8.18 22.72 -33.12
N VAL A 70 -8.62 23.95 -33.32
CA VAL A 70 -9.84 24.32 -34.05
C VAL A 70 -9.43 24.99 -35.35
N SER A 71 -9.95 24.49 -36.46
CA SER A 71 -9.87 25.15 -37.76
C SER A 71 -11.26 25.32 -38.34
N THR A 72 -11.55 26.50 -38.86
CA THR A 72 -12.85 26.86 -39.42
C THR A 72 -12.71 27.36 -40.84
N SER A 73 -13.73 27.10 -41.62
CA SER A 73 -13.82 27.55 -43.01
C SER A 73 -15.30 27.75 -43.36
N MET A 74 -15.54 28.25 -44.56
CA MET A 74 -16.87 28.35 -45.11
C MET A 74 -16.86 27.76 -46.51
N SER A 75 -17.69 26.76 -46.75
CA SER A 75 -17.96 26.25 -48.08
C SER A 75 -19.12 26.99 -48.74
N ASN A 76 -18.98 27.30 -50.03
CA ASN A 76 -20.01 27.93 -50.87
C ASN A 76 -20.53 29.30 -50.36
N PRO A 77 -19.66 30.31 -50.14
CA PRO A 77 -20.11 31.64 -49.75
C PRO A 77 -21.10 32.21 -50.76
N ALA A 78 -22.20 32.78 -50.27
CA ALA A 78 -23.21 33.37 -51.15
C ALA A 78 -22.65 34.62 -51.84
N ILE A 79 -22.58 34.58 -53.18
CA ILE A 79 -22.03 35.66 -54.03
C ILE A 79 -22.71 37.02 -53.83
N TRP A 80 -23.96 37.02 -53.36
CA TRP A 80 -24.75 38.22 -53.08
C TRP A 80 -24.56 38.78 -51.66
N CYS A 81 -23.60 38.24 -50.90
CA CYS A 81 -23.21 38.68 -49.56
C CYS A 81 -21.83 39.39 -49.57
N PRO A 82 -21.67 40.56 -50.24
CA PRO A 82 -20.38 41.22 -50.30
C PRO A 82 -19.91 41.69 -48.92
N GLY A 83 -18.76 41.18 -48.49
CA GLY A 83 -18.13 41.58 -47.24
C GLY A 83 -18.72 40.93 -45.98
N ASP A 84 -19.57 39.90 -46.15
CA ASP A 84 -20.06 39.09 -45.04
C ASP A 84 -19.38 37.72 -45.04
N GLY A 85 -18.49 37.53 -44.07
CA GLY A 85 -17.81 36.26 -43.81
C GLY A 85 -18.68 35.34 -42.95
N TYR A 86 -18.06 34.53 -42.10
CA TYR A 86 -18.75 33.83 -41.02
C TYR A 86 -18.28 34.38 -39.69
N THR A 87 -19.08 34.23 -38.63
CA THR A 87 -18.67 34.56 -37.27
C THR A 87 -19.29 33.58 -36.30
N GLY A 88 -18.52 33.15 -35.32
CA GLY A 88 -18.99 32.29 -34.25
C GLY A 88 -18.07 32.29 -33.05
N LYS A 89 -18.34 31.38 -32.12
CA LYS A 89 -17.57 31.20 -30.90
C LYS A 89 -17.26 29.75 -30.62
N VAL A 90 -16.09 29.52 -30.04
CA VAL A 90 -15.67 28.20 -29.56
C VAL A 90 -15.11 28.28 -28.13
N LYS A 91 -15.50 27.32 -27.28
CA LYS A 91 -15.02 27.23 -25.89
C LYS A 91 -15.05 25.81 -25.35
N LEU A 92 -14.22 25.56 -24.34
CA LEU A 92 -14.30 24.37 -23.49
C LEU A 92 -15.11 24.69 -22.23
N THR A 93 -15.95 23.76 -21.81
CA THR A 93 -16.78 23.86 -20.60
C THR A 93 -16.77 22.59 -19.78
N ASP A 94 -17.16 22.72 -18.51
CA ASP A 94 -17.59 21.58 -17.70
C ASP A 94 -19.01 21.12 -18.09
N GLU A 95 -19.52 20.09 -17.40
CA GLU A 95 -20.87 19.56 -17.58
C GLU A 95 -21.99 20.57 -17.25
N ASN A 96 -21.68 21.58 -16.43
CA ASN A 96 -22.62 22.63 -16.03
C ASN A 96 -22.59 23.84 -16.98
N GLY A 97 -21.73 23.82 -18.01
CA GLY A 97 -21.56 24.88 -18.99
C GLY A 97 -20.66 26.04 -18.55
N SER A 98 -20.00 25.92 -17.39
CA SER A 98 -18.97 26.86 -16.93
C SER A 98 -17.77 26.78 -17.85
N THR A 99 -17.17 27.93 -18.20
CA THR A 99 -16.05 27.96 -19.13
C THR A 99 -14.76 27.48 -18.44
N LEU A 100 -14.13 26.46 -19.02
CA LEU A 100 -12.81 25.96 -18.62
C LEU A 100 -11.69 26.67 -19.40
N ALA A 101 -11.90 26.91 -20.70
CA ALA A 101 -10.97 27.64 -21.56
C ALA A 101 -11.66 28.26 -22.78
N GLY A 102 -11.11 29.35 -23.30
CA GLY A 102 -11.58 30.01 -24.52
C GLY A 102 -12.74 30.99 -24.31
N ASP A 103 -13.82 30.78 -25.07
CA ASP A 103 -14.79 31.79 -25.56
C ASP A 103 -14.21 32.69 -26.66
N ASN A 104 -13.38 32.06 -27.51
CA ASN A 104 -12.70 32.72 -28.62
C ASN A 104 -13.68 32.95 -29.77
N THR A 105 -13.59 34.11 -30.39
CA THR A 105 -14.26 34.38 -31.67
C THR A 105 -13.53 33.66 -32.80
N ILE A 106 -14.29 33.02 -33.68
CA ILE A 106 -13.82 32.40 -34.92
C ILE A 106 -14.51 33.09 -36.09
N ASP A 107 -13.74 33.58 -37.04
CA ASP A 107 -14.23 34.30 -38.22
C ASP A 107 -13.28 34.13 -39.41
N ASP A 108 -13.57 34.79 -40.53
CA ASP A 108 -12.76 34.76 -41.74
C ASP A 108 -11.36 35.37 -41.58
N SER A 109 -11.15 36.21 -40.56
CA SER A 109 -9.86 36.80 -40.20
C SER A 109 -9.07 35.97 -39.18
N SER A 110 -9.77 35.11 -38.42
CA SER A 110 -9.28 34.29 -37.32
C SER A 110 -9.80 32.86 -37.44
N SER A 111 -9.49 32.21 -38.57
CA SER A 111 -10.02 30.90 -38.97
C SER A 111 -9.42 29.69 -38.24
N SER A 112 -8.61 29.93 -37.21
CA SER A 112 -8.05 28.87 -36.37
C SER A 112 -7.75 29.36 -34.97
N THR A 113 -7.89 28.47 -33.99
CA THR A 113 -7.54 28.75 -32.59
C THR A 113 -7.20 27.45 -31.88
N VAL A 114 -6.52 27.55 -30.74
CA VAL A 114 -6.24 26.41 -29.86
C VAL A 114 -6.81 26.72 -28.49
N LEU A 115 -7.59 25.78 -27.95
CA LEU A 115 -8.08 25.82 -26.58
C LEU A 115 -7.24 24.85 -25.75
N SER A 116 -6.88 25.23 -24.52
CA SER A 116 -6.08 24.39 -23.63
C SER A 116 -6.60 24.52 -22.20
N THR A 117 -6.76 23.40 -21.50
CA THR A 117 -7.18 23.39 -20.09
C THR A 117 -6.53 22.20 -19.36
N PRO A 118 -5.94 22.42 -18.16
CA PRO A 118 -5.50 21.32 -17.31
C PRO A 118 -6.69 20.67 -16.62
N MET A 119 -6.61 19.37 -16.41
CA MET A 119 -7.63 18.59 -15.72
C MET A 119 -7.31 18.48 -14.22
N ALA A 120 -8.14 19.10 -13.39
CA ALA A 120 -8.02 19.01 -11.93
C ALA A 120 -8.64 17.73 -11.35
N SER A 121 -9.54 17.09 -12.08
CA SER A 121 -10.20 15.85 -11.68
C SER A 121 -10.64 15.09 -12.93
N SER A 122 -10.48 13.77 -12.93
CA SER A 122 -10.94 12.87 -13.99
C SER A 122 -12.42 13.10 -14.33
N GLY A 123 -12.73 13.27 -15.62
CA GLY A 123 -14.10 13.52 -16.06
C GLY A 123 -14.25 13.93 -17.51
N TRP A 124 -15.51 14.22 -17.87
CA TRP A 124 -15.85 14.74 -19.20
C TRP A 124 -15.74 16.26 -19.23
N ILE A 125 -15.03 16.77 -20.23
CA ILE A 125 -15.11 18.17 -20.64
C ILE A 125 -15.84 18.28 -21.97
N TYR A 126 -16.41 19.44 -22.23
CA TYR A 126 -17.28 19.66 -23.39
C TYR A 126 -16.74 20.79 -24.24
N LEU A 127 -16.63 20.57 -25.54
CA LEU A 127 -16.37 21.62 -26.51
C LEU A 127 -17.70 22.08 -27.09
N ARG A 128 -17.93 23.39 -27.04
CA ARG A 128 -19.05 24.03 -27.72
C ARG A 128 -18.54 24.88 -28.87
N ILE A 129 -19.10 24.67 -30.06
CA ILE A 129 -18.97 25.58 -31.19
C ILE A 129 -20.35 26.12 -31.55
N LYS A 130 -20.44 27.43 -31.81
CA LYS A 130 -21.71 28.11 -32.05
C LYS A 130 -21.55 29.15 -33.15
N SER A 131 -22.46 29.14 -34.11
CA SER A 131 -22.58 30.22 -35.10
C SER A 131 -23.33 31.42 -34.51
N ASP A 132 -22.87 32.61 -34.88
CA ASP A 132 -23.54 33.87 -34.59
C ASP A 132 -24.34 34.35 -35.81
N ASP A 133 -25.38 35.15 -35.54
CA ASP A 133 -26.24 35.73 -36.58
C ASP A 133 -25.50 36.85 -37.29
N SER A 134 -25.30 36.70 -38.59
CA SER A 134 -24.85 37.76 -39.49
C SER A 134 -25.99 38.18 -40.41
N TRP A 135 -25.76 39.13 -41.30
CA TRP A 135 -26.82 39.59 -42.20
C TRP A 135 -26.99 38.68 -43.43
N CYS A 136 -26.11 37.71 -43.63
CA CYS A 136 -26.07 36.89 -44.84
C CYS A 136 -25.45 35.49 -44.62
N ASN A 137 -24.13 35.40 -44.39
CA ASN A 137 -23.39 34.14 -44.28
C ASN A 137 -23.15 33.78 -42.81
N ASP A 138 -23.74 32.68 -42.37
CA ASP A 138 -23.76 32.21 -40.97
C ASP A 138 -23.22 30.78 -40.80
N GLY A 139 -23.02 30.06 -41.91
CA GLY A 139 -22.45 28.73 -41.93
C GLY A 139 -20.94 28.68 -41.64
N ILE A 140 -20.54 27.76 -40.76
CA ILE A 140 -19.16 27.48 -40.36
C ILE A 140 -18.91 25.99 -40.52
N ASP A 141 -18.05 25.62 -41.46
CA ASP A 141 -17.45 24.28 -41.51
C ASP A 141 -16.25 24.24 -40.58
N TYR A 142 -16.17 23.24 -39.70
CA TYR A 142 -15.10 23.16 -38.72
C TYR A 142 -14.42 21.79 -38.71
N SER A 143 -13.16 21.81 -38.30
CA SER A 143 -12.33 20.65 -37.98
C SER A 143 -11.76 20.82 -36.57
N LEU A 144 -12.01 19.86 -35.69
CA LEU A 144 -11.56 19.83 -34.30
C LEU A 144 -10.60 18.66 -34.14
N THR A 145 -9.40 18.91 -33.65
CA THR A 145 -8.44 17.84 -33.34
C THR A 145 -8.00 17.98 -31.88
N PRO A 146 -8.50 17.13 -30.97
CA PRO A 146 -8.03 17.10 -29.60
C PRO A 146 -6.63 16.46 -29.53
N SER A 147 -5.84 16.89 -28.55
CA SER A 147 -4.56 16.32 -28.17
C SER A 147 -4.51 16.33 -26.65
N ILE A 148 -4.25 15.18 -26.04
CA ILE A 148 -4.13 15.06 -24.59
C ILE A 148 -2.66 14.85 -24.23
N ASP A 149 -2.06 15.81 -23.54
CA ASP A 149 -0.77 15.63 -22.89
C ASP A 149 -0.97 14.89 -21.57
N LYS A 150 -0.32 13.73 -21.46
CA LYS A 150 -0.46 12.75 -20.37
C LYS A 150 0.74 12.75 -19.45
N TYR A 151 1.67 13.69 -19.63
CA TYR A 151 2.95 13.69 -18.92
C TYR A 151 2.79 13.78 -17.39
N ASN A 152 1.76 14.50 -16.90
CA ASN A 152 1.46 14.62 -15.48
C ASN A 152 0.17 13.87 -15.10
N ARG A 153 -0.22 12.86 -15.90
CA ARG A 153 -1.40 12.07 -15.60
C ARG A 153 -1.22 11.35 -14.26
N ASP A 154 -2.28 11.32 -13.49
CA ASP A 154 -2.42 10.59 -12.23
C ASP A 154 -3.75 9.81 -12.34
N THR A 155 -3.65 8.54 -12.72
CA THR A 155 -4.78 7.71 -13.14
C THR A 155 -5.65 7.26 -11.99
N ASP A 156 -5.06 6.86 -10.87
CA ASP A 156 -5.78 6.42 -9.67
C ASP A 156 -6.06 7.56 -8.66
N GLY A 157 -5.41 8.71 -8.83
CA GLY A 157 -5.65 9.92 -8.06
C GLY A 157 -4.97 9.91 -6.69
N ASP A 158 -3.90 9.14 -6.49
CA ASP A 158 -3.21 9.00 -5.21
C ASP A 158 -2.15 10.09 -4.94
N GLY A 159 -1.83 10.89 -5.97
CA GLY A 159 -0.89 12.00 -5.92
C GLY A 159 0.50 11.69 -6.46
N PHE A 160 0.76 10.46 -6.91
CA PHE A 160 1.90 10.11 -7.74
C PHE A 160 1.49 10.15 -9.22
N VAL A 161 2.39 10.62 -10.07
CA VAL A 161 2.13 10.69 -11.51
C VAL A 161 2.48 9.36 -12.16
N ASP A 162 1.70 8.89 -13.13
CA ASP A 162 1.83 7.56 -13.77
C ASP A 162 3.24 7.24 -14.27
N ASN A 163 4.06 8.25 -14.58
CA ASN A 163 5.43 8.06 -15.05
C ASN A 163 6.47 7.86 -13.93
N GLU A 164 6.08 8.13 -12.68
CA GLU A 164 6.87 7.94 -11.46
C GLU A 164 6.24 6.87 -10.56
N ASP A 165 4.95 6.59 -10.71
CA ASP A 165 4.19 5.59 -9.95
C ASP A 165 4.42 4.17 -10.47
N ASP A 166 4.88 3.28 -9.58
CA ASP A 166 5.10 1.86 -9.86
C ASP A 166 3.79 1.06 -9.90
N CYS A 167 2.69 1.64 -9.41
CA CYS A 167 1.35 1.09 -9.31
C CYS A 167 0.26 2.02 -9.89
N ASP A 168 0.50 2.61 -11.06
CA ASP A 168 -0.34 3.61 -11.78
C ASP A 168 -1.87 3.41 -11.88
N GLU A 169 -2.40 2.23 -11.55
CA GLU A 169 -3.84 1.92 -11.57
C GLU A 169 -4.38 1.56 -10.18
N VAL A 170 -3.55 1.59 -9.13
CA VAL A 170 -3.84 1.14 -7.76
C VAL A 170 -3.28 2.14 -6.77
N SER A 171 -4.18 2.99 -6.27
CA SER A 171 -3.84 4.02 -5.29
C SER A 171 -3.10 3.47 -4.07
N GLY A 172 -1.98 4.10 -3.74
CA GLY A 172 -1.17 3.74 -2.61
C GLY A 172 -0.37 4.90 -2.03
N THR A 173 0.53 4.58 -1.10
CA THR A 173 1.28 5.57 -0.32
C THR A 173 2.75 5.19 -0.08
N SER A 174 3.21 4.05 -0.59
CA SER A 174 4.61 3.64 -0.43
C SER A 174 5.57 4.66 -1.06
N THR A 175 6.74 4.81 -0.43
CA THR A 175 7.78 5.76 -0.86
C THR A 175 9.21 5.22 -0.82
N ASN A 176 9.48 4.11 -0.12
CA ASN A 176 10.82 3.57 0.08
C ASN A 176 11.18 2.45 -0.91
N ASP A 177 10.18 1.71 -1.41
CA ASP A 177 10.39 0.64 -2.39
C ASP A 177 9.68 0.92 -3.73
N ARG A 178 8.40 0.56 -3.87
CA ARG A 178 7.60 0.79 -5.08
C ARG A 178 6.74 2.02 -4.86
N LEU A 179 7.10 3.12 -5.50
CA LEU A 179 6.45 4.41 -5.31
C LEU A 179 4.98 4.34 -5.73
N GLY A 180 4.06 4.88 -4.92
CA GLY A 180 2.62 4.89 -5.22
C GLY A 180 1.91 3.55 -5.05
N CYS A 181 2.62 2.47 -4.71
CA CYS A 181 1.98 1.21 -4.40
C CYS A 181 1.30 1.20 -3.02
N LEU A 182 0.31 0.32 -2.88
CA LEU A 182 -0.42 0.10 -1.64
C LEU A 182 0.55 -0.15 -0.47
N ASP A 183 0.37 0.62 0.60
CA ASP A 183 1.09 0.57 1.87
C ASP A 183 0.01 0.75 2.95
N THR A 184 -0.25 -0.30 3.71
CA THR A 184 -1.43 -0.41 4.57
C THR A 184 -1.20 0.20 5.95
N ASP A 185 0.03 0.17 6.44
CA ASP A 185 0.38 0.66 7.78
C ASP A 185 1.15 2.00 7.76
N TYR A 186 1.49 2.49 6.57
CA TYR A 186 2.09 3.80 6.30
C TYR A 186 3.54 3.93 6.79
N ASP A 187 4.30 2.85 6.80
CA ASP A 187 5.73 2.87 7.11
C ASP A 187 6.62 3.27 5.91
N GLY A 188 6.01 3.32 4.73
CA GLY A 188 6.63 3.69 3.46
C GLY A 188 7.10 2.52 2.62
N TYR A 189 6.91 1.26 3.02
CA TYR A 189 7.16 0.07 2.23
C TYR A 189 5.85 -0.52 1.70
N SER A 190 5.87 -1.02 0.46
CA SER A 190 4.66 -1.51 -0.19
C SER A 190 4.27 -2.91 0.28
N ASN A 191 2.97 -3.14 0.43
CA ASN A 191 2.38 -4.45 0.67
C ASN A 191 2.87 -5.47 -0.39
N PRO A 192 2.96 -6.75 -0.03
CA PRO A 192 3.29 -7.80 -0.98
C PRO A 192 2.14 -8.08 -1.96
N ASP A 193 2.49 -8.49 -3.17
CA ASP A 193 1.56 -9.01 -4.17
C ASP A 193 2.09 -10.24 -4.91
N SER A 194 1.36 -10.69 -5.93
CA SER A 194 1.71 -11.89 -6.71
C SER A 194 3.06 -11.83 -7.44
N THR A 195 3.63 -10.63 -7.60
CA THR A 195 4.87 -10.33 -8.32
C THR A 195 5.93 -9.70 -7.43
N TRP A 196 5.54 -9.00 -6.36
CA TRP A 196 6.40 -8.41 -5.36
C TRP A 196 6.20 -9.14 -4.03
N LEU A 197 6.95 -10.21 -3.83
CA LEU A 197 6.82 -11.05 -2.63
C LEU A 197 7.41 -10.33 -1.40
N PRO A 198 6.95 -10.67 -0.17
CA PRO A 198 7.54 -10.12 1.04
C PRO A 198 9.01 -10.56 1.18
N HIS A 199 9.79 -9.76 1.89
CA HIS A 199 11.15 -10.14 2.29
C HIS A 199 11.13 -11.51 2.99
N PRO A 200 12.14 -12.40 2.78
CA PRO A 200 13.29 -12.32 1.88
C PRO A 200 13.06 -12.83 0.46
N ASN A 201 11.85 -13.27 0.11
CA ASN A 201 11.60 -13.79 -1.24
C ASN A 201 11.48 -12.68 -2.28
N GLY A 202 11.07 -11.49 -1.86
CA GLY A 202 11.15 -10.26 -2.62
C GLY A 202 11.62 -9.12 -1.72
N ALA A 203 11.20 -7.91 -2.04
CA ALA A 203 11.53 -6.71 -1.28
C ALA A 203 10.28 -5.92 -0.87
N ALA A 204 9.10 -6.55 -0.94
CA ALA A 204 7.90 -6.00 -0.33
C ALA A 204 8.01 -6.09 1.18
N ASP A 205 7.20 -5.28 1.84
CA ASP A 205 6.97 -5.32 3.26
C ASP A 205 6.57 -6.74 3.72
N ALA A 206 7.30 -7.27 4.71
CA ALA A 206 7.01 -8.55 5.34
C ALA A 206 5.88 -8.47 6.38
N PHE A 207 5.56 -7.28 6.88
CA PHE A 207 4.64 -7.02 7.98
C PHE A 207 3.63 -5.91 7.63
N GLU A 208 2.78 -6.16 6.63
CA GLU A 208 1.77 -5.24 6.08
C GLU A 208 0.79 -4.53 7.05
N ASN A 209 0.83 -4.81 8.36
CA ASN A 209 -0.03 -4.19 9.36
C ASN A 209 0.74 -3.70 10.61
N GLU A 210 2.08 -3.67 10.58
CA GLU A 210 2.92 -3.28 11.71
C GLU A 210 3.99 -2.29 11.25
N ALA A 211 3.66 -1.01 11.31
CA ALA A 211 4.47 0.09 10.74
C ALA A 211 5.88 0.27 11.31
N THR A 212 6.26 -0.53 12.31
CA THR A 212 7.59 -0.53 12.90
C THR A 212 8.47 -1.67 12.42
N GLN A 213 7.95 -2.57 11.58
CA GLN A 213 8.64 -3.73 11.02
C GLN A 213 8.36 -3.80 9.52
N TRP A 214 9.38 -4.02 8.69
CA TRP A 214 9.17 -4.22 7.25
C TRP A 214 10.01 -5.36 6.65
N HIS A 215 11.02 -5.82 7.40
CA HIS A 215 11.99 -6.79 6.90
C HIS A 215 12.06 -8.02 7.81
N ASP A 216 11.93 -9.22 7.26
CA ASP A 216 12.06 -10.49 7.99
C ASP A 216 13.12 -11.34 7.30
N SER A 217 14.34 -11.39 7.82
CA SER A 217 15.49 -12.01 7.14
C SER A 217 15.45 -13.54 7.12
N ASP A 218 14.92 -14.15 8.16
CA ASP A 218 15.02 -15.59 8.40
C ASP A 218 13.66 -16.32 8.38
N ARG A 219 12.55 -15.56 8.27
CA ARG A 219 11.17 -16.01 8.12
C ARG A 219 10.64 -16.68 9.37
N ASP A 220 10.94 -16.11 10.52
CA ASP A 220 10.44 -16.57 11.80
C ASP A 220 9.20 -15.82 12.28
N GLY A 221 8.90 -14.68 11.65
CA GLY A 221 7.75 -13.85 11.95
C GLY A 221 8.05 -12.71 12.92
N PHE A 222 9.31 -12.46 13.24
CA PHE A 222 9.78 -11.27 13.95
C PHE A 222 10.59 -10.40 12.98
N GLY A 223 10.35 -9.11 13.00
CA GLY A 223 10.98 -8.21 12.05
C GLY A 223 12.36 -7.76 12.50
N ASN A 224 13.25 -7.49 11.55
CA ASN A 224 14.65 -7.17 11.81
C ASN A 224 14.84 -5.83 12.53
N GLU A 225 13.84 -4.95 12.54
CA GLU A 225 13.91 -3.65 13.17
C GLU A 225 13.82 -3.83 14.70
N LEU A 226 14.98 -4.00 15.35
CA LEU A 226 15.10 -4.22 16.80
C LEU A 226 14.37 -3.21 17.68
N ASP A 227 14.32 -1.95 17.26
CA ASP A 227 13.63 -0.87 17.99
C ASP A 227 12.11 -0.85 17.72
N GLY A 228 11.61 -1.69 16.80
CA GLY A 228 10.20 -1.86 16.47
C GLY A 228 9.47 -2.83 17.40
N PHE A 229 8.21 -3.10 17.09
CA PHE A 229 7.38 -4.04 17.84
C PHE A 229 7.94 -5.45 17.71
N GLU A 230 8.23 -6.10 18.85
CA GLU A 230 8.73 -7.48 18.92
C GLU A 230 9.89 -7.77 17.94
N GLY A 231 10.84 -6.83 17.81
CA GLY A 231 11.96 -6.96 16.88
C GLY A 231 12.87 -8.16 17.16
N ASP A 232 13.32 -8.80 16.09
CA ASP A 232 14.11 -10.02 16.08
C ASP A 232 15.55 -9.78 16.56
N HIS A 233 15.88 -10.39 17.69
CA HIS A 233 17.20 -10.33 18.31
C HIS A 233 18.23 -11.27 17.63
N CYS A 234 17.76 -12.16 16.77
CA CYS A 234 18.51 -13.20 16.06
C CYS A 234 18.32 -13.15 14.54
N ILE A 235 18.16 -11.95 13.96
CA ILE A 235 17.99 -11.56 12.53
C ILE A 235 18.27 -12.62 11.43
N ASP A 236 19.36 -13.37 11.52
CA ASP A 236 19.80 -14.31 10.47
C ASP A 236 19.53 -15.79 10.82
N GLN A 237 18.92 -16.07 11.96
CA GLN A 237 18.64 -17.41 12.46
C GLN A 237 17.24 -17.52 13.05
N LYS A 238 16.40 -18.21 12.27
CA LYS A 238 15.05 -18.55 12.64
C LYS A 238 14.93 -19.08 14.08
N GLY A 239 14.18 -18.35 14.90
CA GLY A 239 13.85 -18.71 16.26
C GLY A 239 12.35 -18.80 16.53
N TYR A 240 12.01 -19.01 17.81
CA TYR A 240 10.62 -19.14 18.28
C TYR A 240 10.38 -18.50 19.66
N SER A 241 11.43 -17.96 20.31
CA SER A 241 11.27 -17.25 21.58
C SER A 241 10.40 -16.01 21.40
N ASN A 242 9.55 -15.74 22.40
CA ASN A 242 8.54 -14.68 22.34
C ASN A 242 8.24 -14.01 23.70
N ARG A 243 9.04 -14.27 24.73
CA ARG A 243 8.90 -13.64 26.06
C ARG A 243 9.99 -12.63 26.38
N ASP A 244 11.19 -12.83 25.83
CA ASP A 244 12.34 -12.00 26.11
C ASP A 244 13.05 -11.49 24.85
N ARG A 245 13.91 -12.29 24.23
CA ARG A 245 14.60 -11.97 22.98
C ARG A 245 13.78 -12.60 21.86
N PHE A 246 12.92 -11.83 21.23
CA PHE A 246 12.07 -12.30 20.14
C PHE A 246 12.92 -12.84 18.98
N GLY A 247 12.44 -13.90 18.34
CA GLY A 247 13.06 -14.50 17.15
C GLY A 247 14.35 -15.31 17.37
N CYS A 248 14.70 -15.58 18.62
CA CYS A 248 15.86 -16.40 18.95
C CYS A 248 15.55 -17.88 19.14
N LEU A 249 16.62 -18.69 19.12
CA LEU A 249 16.52 -20.12 19.38
C LEU A 249 15.85 -20.37 20.73
N ASP A 250 14.81 -21.18 20.73
CA ASP A 250 14.07 -21.67 21.88
C ASP A 250 13.84 -23.16 21.62
N SER A 251 14.65 -23.99 22.29
CA SER A 251 14.80 -25.40 21.99
C SER A 251 13.62 -26.25 22.50
N ASP A 252 12.91 -25.80 23.53
CA ASP A 252 11.79 -26.52 24.15
C ASP A 252 10.43 -25.81 24.02
N ILE A 253 10.41 -24.60 23.47
CA ILE A 253 9.23 -23.85 23.04
C ILE A 253 8.39 -23.39 24.24
N ASP A 254 9.04 -22.92 25.30
CA ASP A 254 8.37 -22.31 26.46
C ASP A 254 8.22 -20.77 26.34
N GLY A 255 8.90 -20.20 25.34
CA GLY A 255 8.89 -18.78 24.98
C GLY A 255 10.16 -18.03 25.38
N TRP A 256 11.06 -18.62 26.17
CA TRP A 256 12.33 -18.01 26.57
C TRP A 256 13.48 -18.47 25.66
N SER A 257 14.39 -17.56 25.31
CA SER A 257 15.46 -17.93 24.39
C SER A 257 16.56 -18.75 25.08
N ASP A 258 17.05 -19.79 24.41
CA ASP A 258 18.30 -20.49 24.73
C ASP A 258 19.46 -19.49 24.95
N PRO A 259 20.46 -19.83 25.78
CA PRO A 259 21.65 -19.02 25.93
C PRO A 259 22.55 -19.10 24.70
N ASP A 260 23.03 -17.95 24.19
CA ASP A 260 24.06 -17.87 23.16
C ASP A 260 25.38 -17.30 23.72
N PRO A 261 26.17 -18.10 24.46
CA PRO A 261 27.38 -17.62 25.12
C PRO A 261 28.51 -17.26 24.15
N LEU A 262 28.35 -17.59 22.86
CA LEU A 262 29.33 -17.31 21.82
C LEU A 262 28.89 -16.17 20.88
N GLY A 263 27.63 -15.73 20.97
CA GLY A 263 27.05 -14.72 20.06
C GLY A 263 27.16 -15.16 18.60
N LEU A 264 26.88 -16.45 18.33
CA LEU A 264 26.96 -16.99 16.97
C LEU A 264 25.70 -16.73 16.16
N ASN A 265 24.57 -16.59 16.85
CA ASN A 265 23.25 -16.51 16.25
C ASN A 265 22.66 -15.10 16.38
N SER A 266 23.44 -14.14 16.90
CA SER A 266 22.99 -12.82 17.28
C SER A 266 24.11 -11.77 17.25
N SER A 267 23.75 -10.51 17.52
CA SER A 267 24.71 -9.40 17.54
C SER A 267 25.62 -9.37 18.79
N GLU A 268 25.19 -9.97 19.90
CA GLU A 268 25.89 -10.00 21.17
C GLU A 268 25.70 -11.33 21.91
N ALA A 269 26.72 -11.79 22.64
CA ALA A 269 26.61 -13.01 23.45
C ALA A 269 25.77 -12.79 24.72
N TRP A 270 24.96 -13.77 25.10
CA TRP A 270 24.23 -13.81 26.38
C TRP A 270 24.35 -15.16 27.06
N PHE A 271 24.16 -15.16 28.38
CA PHE A 271 24.27 -16.33 29.23
C PHE A 271 22.91 -16.69 29.82
N ALA A 272 22.78 -17.94 30.26
CA ALA A 272 21.65 -18.38 31.05
C ALA A 272 21.59 -17.65 32.40
N HIS A 273 20.41 -17.64 33.02
CA HIS A 273 20.25 -17.23 34.41
C HIS A 273 21.22 -17.99 35.33
N PRO A 274 21.77 -17.37 36.39
CA PRO A 274 21.63 -15.96 36.81
C PRO A 274 22.66 -15.00 36.19
N ASN A 275 23.56 -15.49 35.32
CA ASN A 275 24.61 -14.66 34.72
C ASN A 275 24.11 -13.81 33.55
N GLY A 276 22.96 -14.16 32.99
CA GLY A 276 22.21 -13.40 32.00
C GLY A 276 20.72 -13.71 32.09
N SER A 277 19.99 -13.45 31.02
CA SER A 277 18.54 -13.64 30.94
C SER A 277 18.14 -14.77 30.01
N GLY A 278 19.10 -15.58 29.54
CA GLY A 278 18.84 -16.81 28.79
C GLY A 278 18.18 -17.87 29.64
N ASP A 279 17.42 -18.73 28.97
CA ASP A 279 16.84 -19.92 29.56
C ASP A 279 17.95 -20.80 30.21
N ALA A 280 17.79 -21.08 31.51
CA ALA A 280 18.67 -21.96 32.27
C ALA A 280 18.43 -23.45 32.02
N PHE A 281 17.26 -23.82 31.48
CA PHE A 281 16.86 -25.19 31.16
C PHE A 281 16.35 -25.34 29.70
N PRO A 282 17.20 -25.16 28.67
CA PRO A 282 16.80 -25.17 27.23
C PRO A 282 16.19 -26.47 26.66
N ILE A 283 15.90 -27.46 27.49
CA ILE A 283 15.32 -28.74 27.09
C ILE A 283 14.16 -29.15 28.02
N ASP A 284 13.74 -28.26 28.91
CA ASP A 284 12.66 -28.45 29.85
C ASP A 284 11.70 -27.27 29.82
N SER A 285 10.68 -27.38 28.96
CA SER A 285 9.67 -26.34 28.72
C SER A 285 8.86 -25.88 29.93
N THR A 286 9.13 -26.42 31.12
CA THR A 286 8.48 -26.01 32.36
C THR A 286 9.36 -25.17 33.27
N GLN A 287 10.65 -25.01 32.93
CA GLN A 287 11.63 -24.29 33.72
C GLN A 287 12.45 -23.38 32.80
N TRP A 288 12.67 -22.14 33.23
CA TRP A 288 13.55 -21.22 32.48
C TRP A 288 14.50 -20.41 33.36
N ASN A 289 14.20 -20.28 34.65
CA ASN A 289 14.95 -19.46 35.59
C ASN A 289 15.62 -20.33 36.68
N ASP A 290 16.88 -20.05 36.99
CA ASP A 290 17.65 -20.69 38.07
C ASP A 290 18.40 -19.61 38.86
N THR A 291 17.81 -19.12 39.94
CA THR A 291 18.28 -17.90 40.61
C THR A 291 19.58 -18.06 41.37
N ASP A 292 19.85 -19.23 41.91
CA ASP A 292 21.06 -19.49 42.69
C ASP A 292 22.05 -20.43 42.01
N ALA A 293 21.77 -20.82 40.75
CA ALA A 293 22.63 -21.60 39.88
C ALA A 293 22.93 -23.00 40.42
N ASP A 294 21.97 -23.62 41.10
CA ASP A 294 22.12 -24.94 41.70
C ASP A 294 21.59 -26.09 40.82
N GLY A 295 20.98 -25.74 39.68
CA GLY A 295 20.44 -26.68 38.69
C GLY A 295 19.00 -27.11 38.95
N PHE A 296 18.29 -26.46 39.87
CA PHE A 296 16.85 -26.62 40.06
C PHE A 296 16.11 -25.35 39.62
N GLY A 297 15.03 -25.53 38.88
CA GLY A 297 14.34 -24.39 38.26
C GLY A 297 13.35 -23.73 39.20
N ASP A 298 13.24 -22.40 39.08
CA ASP A 298 12.44 -21.60 39.99
C ASP A 298 10.93 -21.63 39.71
N ASN A 299 10.49 -22.11 38.54
CA ASN A 299 9.07 -22.26 38.25
C ASN A 299 8.47 -23.36 39.12
N TRP A 300 7.21 -23.18 39.51
CA TRP A 300 6.54 -24.10 40.43
C TRP A 300 5.17 -24.54 39.92
N GLY A 301 4.78 -25.77 40.22
CA GLY A 301 3.46 -26.30 39.88
C GLY A 301 2.49 -26.41 41.06
N ASP A 302 3.00 -26.29 42.30
CA ASP A 302 2.18 -26.36 43.50
C ASP A 302 1.53 -25.00 43.79
N ALA A 303 0.23 -24.87 43.54
CA ALA A 303 -0.51 -23.63 43.76
C ALA A 303 -0.45 -23.14 45.22
N ASP A 304 -0.17 -24.02 46.20
CA ASP A 304 0.03 -23.60 47.59
C ASP A 304 1.29 -22.72 47.76
N TRP A 305 2.21 -22.73 46.78
CA TRP A 305 3.44 -21.92 46.79
C TRP A 305 3.22 -20.49 46.28
N ASP A 306 2.09 -20.20 45.64
CA ASP A 306 1.73 -18.84 45.19
C ASP A 306 1.80 -17.83 46.33
N GLN A 307 1.43 -18.26 47.54
CA GLN A 307 1.48 -17.43 48.75
C GLN A 307 2.89 -16.97 49.12
N TRP A 308 3.92 -17.70 48.68
CA TRP A 308 5.32 -17.51 49.05
C TRP A 308 6.20 -17.04 47.90
N ARG A 309 5.76 -17.19 46.63
CA ARG A 309 6.52 -16.82 45.43
C ARG A 309 5.99 -15.62 44.66
N LEU A 310 4.70 -15.30 44.78
CA LEU A 310 4.15 -14.12 44.12
C LEU A 310 4.32 -12.86 44.99
N PRO A 311 4.42 -11.67 44.36
CA PRO A 311 4.26 -10.41 45.07
C PRO A 311 2.92 -10.37 45.82
N GLN A 312 2.95 -10.49 47.14
CA GLN A 312 1.77 -10.26 47.97
C GLN A 312 1.42 -8.77 47.88
N ASN A 313 0.31 -8.45 47.21
CA ASN A 313 -0.24 -7.11 47.21
C ASN A 313 -0.74 -6.85 48.64
N HIS A 314 0.09 -6.26 49.51
CA HIS A 314 -0.28 -5.92 50.88
C HIS A 314 -1.27 -4.74 50.89
N SER A 315 -2.48 -4.97 50.41
CA SER A 315 -3.65 -4.21 50.77
C SER A 315 -4.55 -5.13 51.61
N GLU A 316 -4.72 -4.74 52.86
CA GLU A 316 -5.67 -5.26 53.86
C GLU A 316 -5.04 -6.13 54.98
N GLU A 317 -4.87 -5.46 56.13
CA GLU A 317 -4.91 -5.99 57.50
C GLU A 317 -4.19 -7.31 57.80
N ASP A 318 -2.89 -7.25 58.13
CA ASP A 318 -2.29 -8.30 58.97
C ASP A 318 -2.13 -7.81 60.42
N ASN A 319 -3.02 -8.32 61.28
CA ASN A 319 -2.91 -8.31 62.73
C ASN A 319 -2.62 -9.74 63.23
N GLY A 320 -1.46 -10.29 62.91
CA GLY A 320 -0.71 -11.11 63.87
C GLY A 320 -0.21 -12.47 63.40
N SER A 321 1.11 -12.64 63.64
CA SER A 321 1.79 -13.89 64.01
C SER A 321 2.16 -14.91 62.94
N GLY A 322 2.58 -14.47 61.76
CA GLY A 322 3.48 -15.23 60.89
C GLY A 322 4.81 -14.50 60.75
N GLU A 323 5.93 -15.13 61.13
CA GLU A 323 7.25 -14.62 60.75
C GLU A 323 7.31 -14.58 59.21
N ILE A 324 7.38 -13.37 58.64
CA ILE A 324 7.72 -13.17 57.23
C ILE A 324 9.15 -13.75 57.06
N PRO A 325 9.37 -14.74 56.19
CA PRO A 325 10.72 -15.22 55.89
C PRO A 325 11.61 -14.07 55.39
N PRO A 326 12.91 -14.04 55.71
CA PRO A 326 13.77 -12.87 55.48
C PRO A 326 13.82 -12.34 54.04
N TRP A 327 13.44 -13.17 53.05
CA TRP A 327 13.44 -12.90 51.62
C TRP A 327 12.14 -12.28 51.07
N ASN A 328 11.09 -12.13 51.90
CA ASN A 328 9.86 -11.41 51.54
C ASN A 328 9.73 -10.07 52.31
N GLN A 329 10.86 -9.44 52.64
CA GLN A 329 10.81 -8.05 53.05
C GLN A 329 10.74 -7.18 51.80
N SER A 330 9.55 -6.62 51.58
CA SER A 330 9.35 -5.51 50.65
C SER A 330 10.22 -4.34 51.09
N ASP A 331 11.47 -4.30 50.62
CA ASP A 331 12.16 -3.04 50.53
C ASP A 331 11.36 -2.22 49.51
N ASN A 332 10.87 -1.07 49.96
CA ASN A 332 10.06 -0.11 49.20
C ASN A 332 10.88 0.57 48.07
N SER A 333 11.61 -0.25 47.32
CA SER A 333 12.41 0.03 46.15
C SER A 333 12.01 -0.98 45.09
N SER A 334 11.93 -0.51 43.86
CA SER A 334 11.59 -1.19 42.61
C SER A 334 12.46 -2.41 42.21
N ASN A 335 12.89 -3.24 43.17
CA ASN A 335 13.61 -4.50 42.95
C ASN A 335 12.83 -5.66 43.58
N PHE A 336 11.72 -6.03 42.96
CA PHE A 336 11.12 -7.34 43.19
C PHE A 336 12.00 -8.38 42.48
N ILE A 337 12.52 -9.37 43.21
CA ILE A 337 13.15 -10.54 42.60
C ILE A 337 12.01 -11.49 42.27
N GLN A 338 11.66 -11.59 40.99
CA GLN A 338 10.78 -12.62 40.50
C GLN A 338 11.60 -13.89 40.33
N PHE A 339 11.38 -14.88 41.19
CA PHE A 339 12.09 -16.17 41.11
C PHE A 339 11.65 -16.95 39.87
N GLY A 340 10.37 -16.96 39.53
CA GLY A 340 9.88 -17.64 38.33
C GLY A 340 8.39 -17.37 38.13
N GLU A 341 7.71 -18.32 37.52
CA GLU A 341 6.25 -18.30 37.36
C GLU A 341 5.59 -19.64 37.71
N TRP A 342 4.28 -19.59 37.95
CA TRP A 342 3.50 -20.81 38.10
C TRP A 342 3.36 -21.50 36.73
N VAL A 343 3.76 -22.76 36.67
CA VAL A 343 3.66 -23.61 35.48
C VAL A 343 3.07 -24.96 35.88
N ASP A 344 2.00 -25.38 35.19
CA ASP A 344 1.35 -26.66 35.48
C ASP A 344 2.33 -27.82 35.28
N ASN A 345 2.44 -28.70 36.27
CA ASN A 345 3.41 -29.80 36.32
C ASN A 345 4.89 -29.39 36.13
N ALA A 346 5.29 -28.22 36.65
CA ALA A 346 6.70 -27.82 36.70
C ALA A 346 7.60 -28.96 37.21
N THR A 347 8.61 -29.31 36.44
CA THR A 347 9.56 -30.38 36.75
C THR A 347 10.60 -29.88 37.76
N GLN A 348 10.93 -30.72 38.74
CA GLN A 348 12.00 -30.48 39.73
C GLN A 348 12.10 -29.02 40.24
N PRO A 349 11.00 -28.42 40.73
CA PRO A 349 11.00 -27.04 41.16
C PRO A 349 11.93 -26.87 42.36
N ASP A 350 12.81 -25.87 42.34
CA ASP A 350 13.68 -25.53 43.45
C ASP A 350 12.83 -25.04 44.62
N PHE A 351 12.92 -25.66 45.79
CA PHE A 351 12.24 -25.25 47.02
C PHE A 351 12.92 -24.05 47.71
N CYS A 352 14.18 -23.77 47.39
CA CYS A 352 15.04 -22.78 48.01
C CYS A 352 15.69 -21.81 46.99
N PRO A 353 14.90 -21.10 46.14
CA PRO A 353 15.35 -20.34 44.94
C PRO A 353 16.26 -19.12 45.18
N SER A 354 16.79 -18.97 46.39
CA SER A 354 17.70 -17.88 46.76
C SER A 354 18.98 -18.38 47.43
N ILE A 355 19.09 -19.70 47.62
CA ILE A 355 20.16 -20.35 48.37
C ILE A 355 20.48 -21.68 47.71
N ALA A 356 21.54 -21.67 46.91
CA ALA A 356 22.02 -22.85 46.21
C ALA A 356 22.16 -24.05 47.15
N GLY A 357 21.46 -25.12 46.81
CA GLY A 357 21.49 -26.38 47.51
C GLY A 357 21.88 -27.54 46.61
N ASN A 358 21.69 -28.74 47.14
CA ASN A 358 22.01 -29.98 46.42
C ASN A 358 21.09 -31.14 46.82
N SER A 359 20.01 -30.85 47.55
CA SER A 359 19.01 -31.85 47.88
C SER A 359 18.30 -32.33 46.61
N THR A 360 18.07 -33.64 46.53
CA THR A 360 17.55 -34.32 45.32
C THR A 360 16.37 -35.25 45.60
N GLU A 361 15.84 -35.28 46.82
CA GLU A 361 14.87 -36.31 47.24
C GLU A 361 13.52 -35.75 47.73
N ASP A 362 13.51 -34.68 48.55
CA ASP A 362 12.29 -34.12 49.13
C ASP A 362 12.10 -32.63 48.79
N ARG A 363 13.15 -31.84 49.01
CA ARG A 363 13.20 -30.39 48.85
C ARG A 363 14.31 -30.06 47.87
N PHE A 364 14.05 -30.28 46.58
CA PHE A 364 14.98 -29.98 45.50
C PHE A 364 15.59 -28.58 45.67
N GLY A 365 16.90 -28.46 45.43
CA GLY A 365 17.66 -27.20 45.53
C GLY A 365 17.81 -26.59 46.93
N CYS A 366 17.32 -27.24 47.98
CA CYS A 366 17.65 -26.83 49.35
C CYS A 366 18.99 -27.41 49.83
N ILE A 367 19.61 -26.70 50.80
CA ILE A 367 20.75 -27.21 51.56
C ILE A 367 20.35 -28.49 52.34
N ASP A 368 21.15 -29.55 52.22
CA ASP A 368 21.04 -30.82 52.96
C ASP A 368 21.33 -30.67 54.48
#